data_AF-A0AA41R2J2-F1
#
_entry.id   AF-A0AA41R2J2-F1
#
_cell.length_a   1.000
_cell.length_b   1.000
_cell.length_c   1.000
_cell.angle_alpha   90.00
_cell.angle_beta   90.00
_cell.angle_gamma   90.00
#
_symmetry.space_group_name_H-M   'P 1'
#
loop_
_entity.id
_entity.type
_entity.pdbx_description
1 polymer ?
#
loop_
_entity_poly.entity_id
_entity_poly.type
_entity_poly.pdbx_seq_one_letter_code
_entity_poly.pdbx_strand_id
1 'polypeptide(L)'
;MNITPKARVAIVVALATVLLTGCSAAAPGTEATSAPTATAGQPTPNSAHGDFTDRATKGQIGATVIKVLTPRSFVVGPNAFEQKQNKLSGELTVQIRADSDLVTPAQGACGYDETLAFVTQYFTTNPENAYVLAGDFASDEYYQDLIRAGFAYIPNNEGILKNVQADAQDAKTGLWTTCPGFGA
;
A
#
# COMPACT_ATOMS: atom_id res chain seq x y z
N MET A 1 -25.63 27.38 42.77
CA MET A 1 -25.27 26.41 41.71
C MET A 1 -23.82 26.65 41.34
N ASN A 2 -22.95 25.70 41.68
CA ASN A 2 -21.52 25.73 41.39
C ASN A 2 -21.28 25.34 39.93
N ILE A 3 -20.43 26.07 39.22
CA ILE A 3 -19.80 25.59 37.99
C ILE A 3 -18.29 25.66 38.21
N THR A 4 -17.72 24.49 38.50
CA THR A 4 -16.28 24.25 38.66
C THR A 4 -15.60 24.34 37.29
N PRO A 5 -14.45 25.02 37.14
CA PRO A 5 -13.69 24.98 35.90
C PRO A 5 -12.93 23.65 35.78
N LYS A 6 -13.13 22.93 34.67
CA LYS A 6 -12.33 21.75 34.29
C LYS A 6 -10.96 22.22 33.80
N ALA A 7 -9.92 21.84 34.53
CA ALA A 7 -8.53 22.07 34.18
C ALA A 7 -8.17 21.34 32.87
N ARG A 8 -7.45 22.05 31.98
CA ARG A 8 -6.83 21.47 30.78
C ARG A 8 -5.57 20.74 31.21
N VAL A 9 -5.52 19.42 31.03
CA VAL A 9 -4.30 18.64 31.20
C VAL A 9 -3.49 18.78 29.93
N ALA A 10 -2.39 19.55 30.01
CA ALA A 10 -1.36 19.58 29.00
C ALA A 10 -0.47 18.35 29.18
N ILE A 11 -0.50 17.42 28.23
CA ILE A 11 0.43 16.29 28.20
C ILE A 11 1.73 16.79 27.56
N VAL A 12 2.76 16.96 28.39
CA VAL A 12 4.13 17.23 27.96
C VAL A 12 4.72 15.92 27.44
N VAL A 13 4.83 15.77 26.12
CA VAL A 13 5.57 14.67 25.51
C VAL A 13 7.05 15.03 25.57
N ALA A 14 7.78 14.40 26.50
CA ALA A 14 9.22 14.53 26.59
C ALA A 14 9.88 13.66 25.50
N LEU A 15 10.61 14.32 24.60
CA LEU A 15 11.43 13.72 23.55
C LEU A 15 12.65 13.03 24.21
N ALA A 16 12.76 11.71 24.09
CA ALA A 16 13.97 10.98 24.46
C ALA A 16 14.87 10.82 23.23
N THR A 17 15.89 11.67 23.12
CA THR A 17 16.99 11.52 22.16
C THR A 17 17.91 10.39 22.60
N VAL A 18 17.89 9.27 21.88
CA VAL A 18 18.92 8.22 22.01
C VAL A 18 20.09 8.59 21.10
N LEU A 19 21.19 9.02 21.71
CA LEU A 19 22.49 9.18 21.08
C LEU A 19 23.13 7.79 20.90
N LEU A 20 23.26 7.33 19.66
CA LEU A 20 24.13 6.21 19.29
C LEU A 20 25.32 6.79 18.52
N THR A 21 26.37 7.13 19.27
CA THR A 21 27.72 7.36 18.70
C THR A 21 28.65 6.30 19.28
N GLY A 22 29.31 5.56 18.39
CA GLY A 22 30.23 4.49 18.75
C GLY A 22 30.77 3.80 17.50
N CYS A 23 31.76 4.44 16.89
CA CYS A 23 32.42 4.02 15.66
C CYS A 23 33.64 3.13 15.98
N SER A 24 33.76 2.02 15.23
CA SER A 24 34.98 1.30 14.80
C SER A 24 35.85 0.51 15.80
N ALA A 25 36.05 -0.78 15.51
CA ALA A 25 37.36 -1.31 15.09
C ALA A 25 37.31 -2.76 14.52
N ALA A 26 37.91 -2.91 13.33
CA ALA A 26 38.73 -4.02 12.81
C ALA A 26 38.19 -5.47 12.69
N ALA A 27 38.06 -5.93 11.44
CA ALA A 27 38.40 -7.29 11.01
C ALA A 27 39.90 -7.31 10.58
N PRO A 28 40.65 -8.43 10.53
CA PRO A 28 40.29 -9.60 9.70
C PRO A 28 40.62 -10.97 10.31
N GLY A 29 39.93 -12.01 9.83
CA GLY A 29 40.28 -13.41 10.04
C GLY A 29 39.74 -14.23 8.87
N THR A 30 40.59 -14.47 7.89
CA THR A 30 40.30 -15.34 6.74
C THR A 30 40.80 -16.73 7.07
N GLU A 31 39.90 -17.67 7.32
CA GLU A 31 40.17 -19.09 7.14
C GLU A 31 39.06 -19.72 6.30
N ALA A 32 39.49 -20.35 5.22
CA ALA A 32 38.67 -21.08 4.29
C ALA A 32 38.21 -22.40 4.93
N THR A 33 36.92 -22.71 4.83
CA THR A 33 36.44 -24.10 4.88
C THR A 33 35.19 -24.21 4.00
N SER A 34 35.24 -25.20 3.12
CA SER A 34 34.27 -25.52 2.08
C SER A 34 32.87 -25.83 2.59
N ALA A 35 31.90 -25.56 1.73
CA ALA A 35 30.45 -25.67 1.90
C ALA A 35 29.92 -27.05 2.35
N PRO A 36 28.67 -27.08 2.81
CA PRO A 36 27.69 -28.00 2.26
C PRO A 36 26.65 -27.21 1.46
N THR A 37 26.49 -27.59 0.19
CA THR A 37 25.39 -27.19 -0.68
C THR A 37 24.07 -27.56 -0.01
N ALA A 38 23.36 -26.56 0.50
CA ALA A 38 21.95 -26.72 0.83
C ALA A 38 21.19 -26.79 -0.48
N THR A 39 20.81 -28.00 -0.91
CA THR A 39 19.76 -28.19 -1.90
C THR A 39 18.52 -27.53 -1.33
N ALA A 40 18.20 -26.32 -1.80
CA ALA A 40 16.93 -25.69 -1.53
C ALA A 40 15.86 -26.65 -2.06
N GLY A 41 15.16 -27.32 -1.14
CA GLY A 41 13.99 -28.10 -1.47
C GLY A 41 13.02 -27.18 -2.18
N GLN A 42 12.87 -27.37 -3.48
CA GLN A 42 11.80 -26.74 -4.24
C GLN A 42 10.49 -27.17 -3.57
N PRO A 43 9.64 -26.25 -3.09
CA PRO A 43 8.38 -26.64 -2.50
C PRO A 43 7.61 -27.45 -3.54
N THR A 44 7.25 -28.68 -3.19
CA THR A 44 6.38 -29.51 -3.99
C THR A 44 5.08 -28.74 -4.20
N PRO A 45 4.68 -28.41 -5.44
CA PRO A 45 3.41 -27.75 -5.67
C PRO A 45 2.34 -28.75 -5.27
N ASN A 46 1.63 -28.47 -4.17
CA ASN A 46 0.50 -29.26 -3.75
C ASN A 46 -0.70 -28.84 -4.63
N SER A 47 -0.68 -29.28 -5.89
CA SER A 47 -1.66 -28.94 -6.94
C SER A 47 -2.99 -29.67 -6.76
N ALA A 48 -3.62 -29.52 -5.59
CA ALA A 48 -5.04 -29.80 -5.39
C ALA A 48 -5.88 -28.51 -5.34
N HIS A 49 -5.23 -27.35 -5.42
CA HIS A 49 -5.83 -26.03 -5.30
C HIS A 49 -5.77 -25.30 -6.64
N GLY A 50 -6.87 -24.63 -7.02
CA GLY A 50 -6.89 -23.85 -8.25
C GLY A 50 -5.89 -22.69 -8.16
N ASP A 51 -5.20 -22.41 -9.26
CA ASP A 51 -4.23 -21.33 -9.31
C ASP A 51 -4.95 -19.97 -9.36
N PHE A 52 -4.75 -19.17 -8.31
CA PHE A 52 -5.30 -17.82 -8.22
C PHE A 52 -4.85 -16.95 -9.39
N THR A 53 -3.60 -17.07 -9.83
CA THR A 53 -3.03 -16.28 -10.94
C THR A 53 -3.80 -16.49 -12.24
N ASP A 54 -4.05 -17.75 -12.57
CA ASP A 54 -4.75 -18.15 -13.78
C ASP A 54 -6.19 -17.65 -13.85
N ARG A 55 -6.89 -17.57 -12.71
CA ARG A 55 -8.25 -17.04 -12.67
C ARG A 55 -8.27 -15.52 -12.67
N ALA A 56 -7.35 -14.91 -11.92
CA ALA A 56 -7.23 -13.46 -11.77
C ALA A 56 -6.93 -12.75 -13.11
N THR A 57 -6.18 -13.41 -14.00
CA THR A 57 -5.86 -12.88 -15.34
C THR A 57 -7.00 -13.01 -16.35
N LYS A 58 -8.04 -13.81 -16.08
CA LYS A 58 -9.13 -14.11 -17.03
C LYS A 58 -10.44 -13.39 -16.71
N GLY A 59 -10.58 -12.80 -15.52
CA GLY A 59 -11.82 -12.16 -15.11
C GLY A 59 -11.71 -11.42 -13.79
N GLN A 60 -12.86 -11.13 -13.17
CA GLN A 60 -12.92 -10.52 -11.85
C GLN A 60 -12.82 -11.59 -10.76
N ILE A 61 -11.97 -11.36 -9.76
CA ILE A 61 -11.84 -12.21 -8.59
C ILE A 61 -11.59 -11.40 -7.31
N GLY A 62 -12.28 -11.73 -6.23
CA GLY A 62 -12.07 -11.10 -4.93
C GLY A 62 -10.67 -11.39 -4.37
N ALA A 63 -10.00 -10.36 -3.86
CA ALA A 63 -8.62 -10.46 -3.44
C ALA A 63 -8.39 -9.84 -2.06
N THR A 64 -7.30 -10.25 -1.42
CA THR A 64 -6.78 -9.63 -0.20
C THR A 64 -5.42 -9.05 -0.51
N VAL A 65 -5.19 -7.78 -0.15
CA VAL A 65 -3.87 -7.16 -0.23
C VAL A 65 -2.98 -7.72 0.87
N ILE A 66 -1.90 -8.39 0.47
CA ILE A 66 -0.90 -8.99 1.36
C ILE A 66 0.21 -7.98 1.62
N LYS A 67 0.62 -7.24 0.59
CA LYS A 67 1.69 -6.25 0.68
C LYS A 67 1.49 -5.12 -0.31
N VAL A 68 1.75 -3.90 0.14
CA VAL A 68 1.90 -2.72 -0.72
C VAL A 68 3.37 -2.61 -1.14
N LEU A 69 3.65 -2.58 -2.44
CA LEU A 69 5.01 -2.45 -2.99
C LEU A 69 5.32 -1.00 -3.35
N THR A 70 4.38 -0.35 -4.01
CA THR A 70 4.38 1.07 -4.36
C THR A 70 2.95 1.59 -4.20
N PRO A 71 2.70 2.91 -4.26
CA PRO A 71 1.33 3.45 -4.29
C PRO A 71 0.40 2.83 -5.34
N ARG A 72 0.96 2.19 -6.38
CA ARG A 72 0.23 1.61 -7.51
C ARG A 72 0.43 0.11 -7.69
N SER A 73 1.26 -0.55 -6.88
CA SER A 73 1.59 -1.96 -7.05
C SER A 73 1.47 -2.74 -5.75
N PHE A 74 0.86 -3.91 -5.84
CA PHE A 74 0.41 -4.70 -4.70
C PHE A 74 0.72 -6.17 -4.91
N VAL A 75 1.07 -6.88 -3.84
CA VAL A 75 0.98 -8.34 -3.79
C VAL A 75 -0.38 -8.68 -3.21
N VAL A 76 -1.16 -9.46 -3.94
CA VAL A 76 -2.51 -9.87 -3.55
C VAL A 76 -2.66 -11.39 -3.60
N GLY A 77 -3.53 -11.94 -2.75
CA GLY A 77 -3.95 -13.34 -2.79
C GLY A 77 -5.47 -13.46 -2.87
N PRO A 78 -6.02 -14.68 -3.03
CA PRO A 78 -7.46 -14.89 -2.99
C PRO A 78 -8.03 -14.48 -1.62
N ASN A 79 -9.18 -13.80 -1.58
CA ASN A 79 -9.81 -13.47 -0.31
C ASN A 79 -10.38 -14.71 0.40
N ALA A 80 -10.87 -14.54 1.63
CA ALA A 80 -11.39 -15.66 2.42
C ALA A 80 -12.54 -16.42 1.73
N PHE A 81 -13.37 -15.72 0.94
CA PHE A 81 -14.45 -16.36 0.17
C PHE A 81 -13.88 -17.24 -0.95
N GLU A 82 -12.94 -16.71 -1.74
CA GLU A 82 -12.30 -17.42 -2.85
C GLU A 82 -11.50 -18.63 -2.39
N GLN A 83 -10.79 -18.51 -1.26
CA GLN A 83 -10.09 -19.62 -0.63
C GLN A 83 -11.07 -20.72 -0.17
N LYS A 84 -12.19 -20.34 0.46
CA LYS A 84 -13.16 -21.30 1.02
C LYS A 84 -13.99 -21.99 -0.06
N GLN A 85 -14.53 -21.23 -1.00
CA GLN A 85 -15.48 -21.70 -2.01
C GLN A 85 -14.79 -22.33 -3.21
N ASN A 86 -13.79 -21.65 -3.75
CA ASN A 86 -13.14 -22.04 -5.00
C ASN A 86 -11.79 -22.74 -4.79
N LYS A 87 -11.39 -22.92 -3.52
CA LYS A 87 -10.14 -23.59 -3.12
C LYS A 87 -8.91 -22.99 -3.80
N LEU A 88 -8.95 -21.69 -4.04
CA LEU A 88 -7.86 -20.97 -4.69
C LEU A 88 -6.73 -20.68 -3.70
N SER A 89 -5.51 -20.68 -4.21
CA SER A 89 -4.30 -20.36 -3.47
C SER A 89 -3.26 -19.70 -4.37
N GLY A 90 -2.26 -19.06 -3.75
CA GLY A 90 -1.18 -18.36 -4.45
C GLY A 90 -1.26 -16.85 -4.26
N GLU A 91 -0.23 -16.16 -4.77
CA GLU A 91 -0.10 -14.71 -4.72
C GLU A 91 0.22 -14.19 -6.12
N LEU A 92 -0.23 -12.98 -6.41
CA LEU A 92 -0.01 -12.28 -7.67
C LEU A 92 0.42 -10.84 -7.39
N THR A 93 1.44 -10.36 -8.08
CA THR A 93 1.75 -8.92 -8.11
C THR A 93 0.89 -8.26 -9.17
N VAL A 94 0.09 -7.28 -8.77
CA VAL A 94 -0.80 -6.51 -9.64
C VAL A 94 -0.48 -5.03 -9.57
N GLN A 95 -0.93 -4.28 -10.58
CA GLN A 95 -0.84 -2.83 -10.63
C GLN A 95 -2.20 -2.21 -10.91
N ILE A 96 -2.39 -0.97 -10.45
CA ILE A 96 -3.56 -0.17 -10.84
C ILE A 96 -3.53 0.00 -12.36
N ARG A 97 -4.66 -0.26 -13.01
CA ARG A 97 -4.82 -0.16 -14.47
C ARG A 97 -4.28 1.16 -15.00
N ALA A 98 -3.55 1.10 -16.11
CA ALA A 98 -3.05 2.31 -16.76
C ALA A 98 -4.20 3.20 -17.27
N ASP A 99 -5.33 2.60 -17.66
CA ASP A 99 -6.52 3.29 -18.17
C ASP A 99 -7.37 3.98 -17.08
N SER A 100 -7.00 3.85 -15.80
CA SER A 100 -7.66 4.60 -14.72
C SER A 100 -7.28 6.08 -14.69
N ASP A 101 -6.22 6.47 -15.41
CA ASP A 101 -5.59 7.79 -15.38
C ASP A 101 -5.23 8.30 -13.95
N LEU A 102 -5.28 7.42 -12.94
CA LEU A 102 -4.96 7.75 -11.58
C LEU A 102 -3.46 8.00 -11.46
N VAL A 103 -3.07 9.19 -11.02
CA VAL A 103 -1.69 9.60 -10.83
C VAL A 103 -1.37 9.66 -9.35
N THR A 104 -0.28 8.99 -8.96
CA THR A 104 0.37 9.10 -7.65
C THR A 104 1.80 9.61 -7.87
N PRO A 105 2.46 10.20 -6.86
CA PRO A 105 3.88 10.51 -6.96
C PRO A 105 4.72 9.29 -7.36
N ALA A 106 5.71 9.50 -8.22
CA ALA A 106 6.71 8.49 -8.56
C ALA A 106 7.77 8.39 -7.46
N GLN A 107 8.51 7.29 -7.41
CA GLN A 107 9.60 7.13 -6.45
C GLN A 107 10.62 8.27 -6.60
N GLY A 108 10.97 8.91 -5.48
CA GLY A 108 11.86 10.08 -5.45
C GLY A 108 11.19 11.43 -5.73
N ALA A 109 9.90 11.46 -6.09
CA ALA A 109 9.12 12.68 -6.17
C ALA A 109 8.61 13.11 -4.78
N CYS A 110 8.30 14.40 -4.63
CA CYS A 110 7.64 14.91 -3.42
C CYS A 110 6.35 14.13 -3.14
N GLY A 111 6.15 13.73 -1.88
CA GLY A 111 4.91 13.06 -1.45
C GLY A 111 4.88 11.55 -1.67
N TYR A 112 5.92 10.95 -2.24
CA TYR A 112 5.95 9.50 -2.50
C TYR A 112 5.86 8.67 -1.21
N ASP A 113 6.67 8.99 -0.21
CA ASP A 113 6.72 8.22 1.04
C ASP A 113 5.43 8.38 1.84
N GLU A 114 4.86 9.59 1.88
CA GLU A 114 3.57 9.87 2.52
C GLU A 114 2.42 9.14 1.84
N THR A 115 2.43 9.12 0.50
CA THR A 115 1.46 8.34 -0.29
C THR A 115 1.61 6.86 0.03
N LEU A 116 2.83 6.32 -0.02
CA LEU A 116 3.09 4.90 0.27
C LEU A 116 2.65 4.53 1.69
N ALA A 117 2.90 5.40 2.67
CA ALA A 117 2.47 5.21 4.05
C ALA A 117 0.94 5.20 4.18
N PHE A 118 0.24 6.14 3.52
CA PHE A 118 -1.22 6.17 3.47
C PHE A 118 -1.79 4.87 2.89
N VAL A 119 -1.29 4.42 1.73
CA VAL A 119 -1.76 3.22 1.05
C VAL A 119 -1.50 1.97 1.90
N THR A 120 -0.33 1.88 2.51
CA THR A 120 0.04 0.79 3.41
C THR A 120 -0.90 0.73 4.61
N GLN A 121 -1.18 1.88 5.25
CA GLN A 121 -2.12 1.94 6.36
C GLN A 121 -3.54 1.58 5.93
N TYR A 122 -4.00 2.07 4.78
CA TYR A 122 -5.33 1.79 4.25
C TYR A 122 -5.57 0.28 4.11
N PHE A 123 -4.66 -0.44 3.46
CA PHE A 123 -4.79 -1.89 3.24
C PHE A 123 -4.41 -2.72 4.46
N THR A 124 -3.68 -2.17 5.43
CA THR A 124 -3.55 -2.82 6.75
C THR A 124 -4.90 -2.86 7.47
N THR A 125 -5.71 -1.80 7.34
CA THR A 125 -7.04 -1.72 7.96
C THR A 125 -8.12 -2.42 7.13
N ASN A 126 -8.04 -2.33 5.80
CA ASN A 126 -9.06 -2.82 4.87
C ASN A 126 -8.47 -3.79 3.83
N PRO A 127 -7.84 -4.90 4.26
CA PRO A 127 -7.07 -5.75 3.35
C PRO A 127 -7.94 -6.44 2.29
N GLU A 128 -9.25 -6.62 2.54
CA GLU A 128 -10.20 -7.23 1.59
C GLU A 128 -10.88 -6.21 0.66
N ASN A 129 -10.59 -4.92 0.77
CA ASN A 129 -11.14 -3.89 -0.14
C ASN A 129 -10.38 -3.86 -1.47
N ALA A 130 -10.25 -5.02 -2.10
CA ALA A 130 -9.52 -5.23 -3.34
C ALA A 130 -10.11 -6.39 -4.14
N TYR A 131 -9.97 -6.30 -5.45
CA TYR A 131 -10.18 -7.40 -6.38
C TYR A 131 -9.18 -7.29 -7.52
N VAL A 132 -8.99 -8.40 -8.23
CA VAL A 132 -8.26 -8.39 -9.50
C VAL A 132 -9.27 -8.45 -10.63
N LEU A 133 -9.14 -7.56 -11.61
CA LEU A 133 -9.94 -7.54 -12.82
C LEU A 133 -9.02 -7.76 -14.02
N ALA A 134 -9.07 -8.95 -14.61
CA ALA A 134 -8.29 -9.31 -15.79
C ALA A 134 -6.78 -9.03 -15.65
N GLY A 135 -6.22 -9.36 -14.48
CA GLY A 135 -4.80 -9.19 -14.16
C GLY A 135 -4.44 -7.87 -13.48
N ASP A 136 -5.37 -6.91 -13.43
CA ASP A 136 -5.12 -5.60 -12.84
C ASP A 136 -5.74 -5.42 -11.46
N PHE A 137 -5.11 -4.58 -10.64
CA PHE A 137 -5.65 -4.18 -9.34
C PHE A 137 -6.87 -3.29 -9.51
N ALA A 138 -7.92 -3.57 -8.75
CA ALA A 138 -9.11 -2.75 -8.65
C ALA A 138 -9.67 -2.74 -7.22
N SER A 139 -10.36 -1.65 -6.88
CA SER A 139 -11.02 -1.45 -5.59
C SER A 139 -12.11 -0.42 -5.74
N ASP A 140 -13.26 -0.64 -5.11
CA ASP A 140 -14.44 0.21 -5.28
C ASP A 140 -14.31 1.53 -4.50
N GLU A 141 -13.68 1.50 -3.32
CA GLU A 141 -13.61 2.68 -2.42
C GLU A 141 -12.22 3.31 -2.37
N TYR A 142 -11.16 2.51 -2.51
CA TYR A 142 -9.77 2.96 -2.31
C TYR A 142 -9.39 4.15 -3.19
N TYR A 143 -9.78 4.16 -4.47
CA TYR A 143 -9.43 5.26 -5.37
C TYR A 143 -10.05 6.58 -4.93
N GLN A 144 -11.30 6.54 -4.48
CA GLN A 144 -11.98 7.71 -3.94
C GLN A 144 -11.28 8.21 -2.67
N ASP A 145 -10.91 7.31 -1.77
CA ASP A 145 -10.25 7.68 -0.51
C ASP A 145 -8.83 8.22 -0.72
N LEU A 146 -8.10 7.67 -1.69
CA LEU A 146 -6.77 8.13 -2.06
C LEU A 146 -6.81 9.56 -2.65
N ILE A 147 -7.80 9.85 -3.50
CA ILE A 147 -8.02 11.20 -4.06
C ILE A 147 -8.51 12.16 -2.97
N ARG A 148 -9.49 11.74 -2.15
CA ARG A 148 -10.02 12.55 -1.05
C ARG A 148 -8.94 12.96 -0.05
N ALA A 149 -8.00 12.05 0.24
CA ALA A 149 -6.86 12.30 1.10
C ALA A 149 -5.76 13.15 0.43
N GLY A 150 -5.90 13.49 -0.86
CA GLY A 150 -4.96 14.34 -1.59
C GLY A 150 -3.65 13.64 -1.93
N PHE A 151 -3.64 12.31 -2.07
CA PHE A 151 -2.46 11.51 -2.42
C PHE A 151 -2.47 10.99 -3.86
N ALA A 152 -3.57 11.19 -4.57
CA ALA A 152 -3.68 10.95 -6.00
C ALA A 152 -4.58 11.98 -6.67
N TYR A 153 -4.48 12.08 -7.98
CA TYR A 153 -5.37 12.85 -8.83
C TYR A 153 -5.58 12.15 -10.18
N ILE A 154 -6.62 12.52 -10.90
CA ILE A 154 -6.86 12.11 -12.29
C ILE A 154 -6.75 13.38 -13.15
N PRO A 155 -5.84 13.43 -14.13
CA PRO A 155 -5.79 14.52 -15.11
C PRO A 155 -7.10 14.59 -15.88
N ASN A 156 -7.63 15.79 -16.14
CA ASN A 156 -8.87 15.98 -16.91
C ASN A 156 -10.05 15.14 -16.40
N ASN A 157 -10.19 15.01 -15.07
CA ASN A 157 -11.23 14.19 -14.46
C ASN A 157 -12.64 14.73 -14.74
N GLU A 158 -13.33 14.10 -15.69
CA GLU A 158 -14.75 14.36 -16.00
C GLU A 158 -15.70 13.29 -15.43
N GLY A 159 -15.14 12.30 -14.72
CA GLY A 159 -15.88 11.15 -14.21
C GLY A 159 -16.49 11.34 -12.83
N ILE A 160 -16.89 10.22 -12.23
CA ILE A 160 -17.56 10.16 -10.91
C ILE A 160 -16.70 10.72 -9.76
N LEU A 161 -15.37 10.78 -9.94
CA LEU A 161 -14.43 11.25 -8.92
C LEU A 161 -14.12 12.75 -9.04
N LYS A 162 -14.69 13.46 -10.00
CA LYS A 162 -14.43 14.89 -10.25
C LYS A 162 -14.63 15.76 -9.02
N ASN A 163 -15.79 15.63 -8.37
CA ASN A 163 -16.12 16.46 -7.20
C ASN A 163 -15.21 16.13 -6.01
N VAL A 164 -14.88 14.85 -5.81
CA VAL A 164 -14.00 14.41 -4.72
C VAL A 164 -12.60 15.01 -4.88
N GLN A 165 -12.09 15.07 -6.12
CA GLN A 165 -10.82 15.71 -6.41
C GLN A 165 -10.86 17.23 -6.22
N ALA A 166 -11.93 17.88 -6.70
CA ALA A 166 -12.12 19.32 -6.54
C ALA A 166 -12.16 19.71 -5.05
N ASP A 167 -12.90 18.98 -4.23
CA ASP A 167 -12.98 19.20 -2.79
C ASP A 167 -11.59 19.05 -2.12
N ALA A 168 -10.83 18.01 -2.49
CA ALA A 168 -9.47 17.80 -1.97
C ALA A 168 -8.50 18.91 -2.39
N GLN A 169 -8.63 19.42 -3.62
CA GLN A 169 -7.83 20.52 -4.14
C GLN A 169 -8.17 21.85 -3.43
N ASP A 170 -9.46 22.17 -3.29
CA ASP A 170 -9.94 23.41 -2.66
C ASP A 170 -9.59 23.44 -1.16
N ALA A 171 -9.71 22.30 -0.47
CA ALA A 171 -9.30 22.14 0.92
C ALA A 171 -7.78 22.08 1.10
N LYS A 172 -7.02 22.01 0.00
CA LYS A 172 -5.58 21.76 -0.04
C LYS A 172 -5.19 20.53 0.79
N THR A 173 -5.92 19.44 0.66
CA THR A 173 -5.66 18.22 1.43
C THR A 173 -4.37 17.53 0.93
N GLY A 174 -3.59 16.96 1.85
CA GLY A 174 -2.44 16.12 1.51
C GLY A 174 -1.41 16.86 0.66
N LEU A 175 -1.08 16.27 -0.50
CA LEU A 175 -0.01 16.75 -1.37
C LEU A 175 -0.33 18.09 -2.06
N TRP A 176 -1.62 18.46 -2.17
CA TRP A 176 -2.01 19.78 -2.64
C TRP A 176 -1.52 20.93 -1.73
N THR A 177 -1.29 20.65 -0.43
CA THR A 177 -0.64 21.60 0.49
C THR A 177 0.88 21.44 0.50
N THR A 178 1.38 20.21 0.51
CA THR A 178 2.79 19.93 0.87
C THR A 178 3.73 19.85 -0.32
N CYS A 179 3.23 19.60 -1.53
CA CYS A 179 4.03 19.39 -2.73
C CYS A 179 3.73 20.43 -3.82
N PRO A 180 4.66 21.37 -4.08
CA PRO A 180 4.53 22.30 -5.20
C PRO A 180 4.38 21.57 -6.53
N GLY A 181 3.40 22.00 -7.34
CA GLY A 181 3.14 21.42 -8.66
C GLY A 181 2.43 20.06 -8.64
N PHE A 182 1.99 19.57 -7.47
CA PHE A 182 1.10 18.41 -7.44
C PHE A 182 -0.21 18.75 -8.17
N GLY A 183 -0.57 17.93 -9.16
CA GLY A 183 -1.76 18.08 -9.99
C GLY A 183 -1.80 19.31 -10.92
N ALA A 184 -0.63 19.92 -11.16
CA ALA A 184 -0.44 21.00 -12.14
C ALA A 184 -0.10 20.50 -13.54
#